data_AF-H9MBW2-F1
#
_entry.id   AF-H9MBW2-F1
#
_cell.length_a   1.000
_cell.length_b   1.000
_cell.length_c   1.000
_cell.angle_alpha   90.00
_cell.angle_beta   90.00
_cell.angle_gamma   90.00
#
_symmetry.space_group_name_H-M   'P 1'
#
loop_
_entity.id
_entity.type
_entity.pdbx_description
1 polymer ?
#
loop_
_entity_poly.entity_id
_entity_poly.type
_entity_poly.pdbx_seq_one_letter_code
_entity_poly.pdbx_strand_id
1 'polypeptide(L)'
;PHYPKQSHKFDIFAIEADGLIGADYLHHPEVKFLPYAAWIRNESLTLSLNSVDGGQIQPKTVSSLSLPKLSKVRGLDFADWLMKTVTEEDYVVMKMDVG
;
A
#
# COMPACT_ATOMS: atom_id res chain seq x y z
N PRO A 1 -18.40 7.75 13.83
CA PRO A 1 -17.38 8.60 14.48
C PRO A 1 -16.34 9.07 13.45
N HIS A 2 -16.27 10.38 13.17
CA HIS A 2 -15.33 10.93 12.20
C HIS A 2 -14.00 11.23 12.89
N TYR A 3 -12.92 10.64 12.37
CA TYR A 3 -11.55 10.87 12.80
C TYR A 3 -10.78 11.49 11.61
N PRO A 4 -9.83 12.41 11.88
CA PRO A 4 -9.52 13.00 13.17
C PRO A 4 -10.52 14.09 13.62
N LYS A 5 -10.65 14.27 14.94
CA LYS A 5 -11.60 15.22 15.57
C LYS A 5 -11.21 16.70 15.43
N GLN A 6 -10.13 16.99 14.72
CA GLN A 6 -9.56 18.32 14.56
C GLN A 6 -9.68 18.73 13.08
N SER A 7 -10.15 19.95 12.80
CA SER A 7 -10.29 20.51 11.44
C SER A 7 -8.94 20.86 10.79
N HIS A 8 -7.94 19.98 10.93
CA HIS A 8 -6.65 20.13 10.27
C HIS A 8 -6.73 19.57 8.85
N LYS A 9 -6.08 20.27 7.91
CA LYS A 9 -5.88 19.76 6.56
C LYS A 9 -4.71 18.79 6.60
N PHE A 10 -4.92 17.60 6.07
CA PHE A 10 -3.88 16.58 5.92
C PHE A 10 -3.53 16.44 4.43
N ASP A 11 -2.25 16.23 4.15
CA ASP A 11 -1.84 15.60 2.90
C ASP A 11 -2.13 14.10 3.01
N ILE A 12 -3.04 13.60 2.18
CA ILE A 12 -3.48 12.20 2.24
C ILE A 12 -2.72 11.39 1.19
N PHE A 13 -2.09 10.31 1.62
CA PHE A 13 -1.41 9.35 0.74
C PHE A 13 -2.05 7.98 0.88
N ALA A 14 -2.27 7.30 -0.24
CA ALA A 14 -2.72 5.91 -0.26
C ALA A 14 -1.65 5.06 -0.94
N ILE A 15 -1.14 4.04 -0.24
CA ILE A 15 -0.12 3.11 -0.74
C ILE A 15 -0.79 1.75 -0.87
N GLU A 16 -1.07 1.32 -2.10
CA GLU A 16 -1.73 0.03 -2.38
C GLU A 16 -1.17 -0.58 -3.67
N ALA A 17 -0.88 -1.88 -3.65
CA ALA A 17 -0.30 -2.62 -4.77
C ALA A 17 -1.36 -3.34 -5.61
N ASP A 18 -2.51 -3.68 -5.02
CA ASP A 18 -3.62 -4.31 -5.71
C ASP A 18 -4.34 -3.27 -6.59
N GLY A 19 -4.26 -3.44 -7.90
CA GLY A 19 -4.89 -2.54 -8.85
C GLY A 19 -6.42 -2.52 -8.79
N LEU A 20 -7.08 -3.55 -8.24
CA LEU A 20 -8.53 -3.55 -8.06
C LEU A 20 -8.95 -2.69 -6.87
N ILE A 21 -8.20 -2.75 -5.77
CA ILE A 21 -8.44 -1.94 -4.57
C ILE A 21 -7.97 -0.51 -4.82
N GLY A 22 -6.79 -0.35 -5.41
CA GLY A 22 -6.18 0.94 -5.72
C GLY A 22 -6.94 1.79 -6.73
N ALA A 23 -7.76 1.17 -7.59
CA ALA A 23 -8.53 1.90 -8.61
C ALA A 23 -9.50 2.93 -8.02
N ASP A 24 -10.05 2.68 -6.82
CA ASP A 24 -10.97 3.60 -6.17
C ASP A 24 -10.29 4.95 -5.85
N TYR A 25 -9.03 4.92 -5.42
CA TYR A 25 -8.26 6.14 -5.11
C TYR A 25 -8.00 7.04 -6.32
N LEU A 26 -8.11 6.53 -7.56
CA LEU A 26 -8.00 7.37 -8.76
C LEU A 26 -9.18 8.35 -8.90
N HIS A 27 -10.29 8.12 -8.19
CA HIS A 27 -11.46 8.99 -8.18
C HIS A 27 -11.43 10.03 -7.04
N HIS A 28 -10.39 10.01 -6.20
CA HIS A 28 -10.22 10.90 -5.05
C HIS A 28 -9.08 11.90 -5.28
N PRO A 29 -9.34 13.10 -5.84
CA PRO A 29 -8.31 14.08 -6.18
C PRO A 29 -7.54 14.63 -4.96
N GLU A 30 -8.11 14.52 -3.76
CA GLU A 30 -7.47 14.87 -2.49
C GLU A 30 -6.42 13.84 -2.02
N VAL A 31 -6.37 12.66 -2.66
CA VAL A 31 -5.47 11.57 -2.30
C VAL A 31 -4.31 11.46 -3.30
N LYS A 32 -3.09 11.48 -2.76
CA LYS A 32 -1.86 11.16 -3.51
C LYS A 32 -1.70 9.63 -3.54
N PHE A 33 -2.20 9.02 -4.60
CA PHE A 33 -2.13 7.56 -4.76
C PHE A 33 -0.73 7.08 -5.23
N LEU A 34 -0.20 6.09 -4.52
CA LEU A 34 1.10 5.46 -4.72
C LEU A 34 0.89 3.96 -4.97
N PRO A 35 0.96 3.50 -6.25
CA PRO A 35 0.64 2.11 -6.61
C PRO A 35 1.80 1.14 -6.32
N TYR A 36 2.12 0.99 -5.03
CA TYR A 36 3.23 0.19 -4.51
C TYR A 36 2.79 -0.61 -3.29
N ALA A 37 3.47 -1.72 -3.02
CA ALA A 37 3.36 -2.40 -1.73
C ALA A 37 4.23 -1.67 -0.70
N ALA A 38 3.69 -1.32 0.46
CA ALA A 38 4.52 -0.86 1.57
C ALA A 38 5.46 -2.01 2.00
N TRP A 39 6.77 -1.77 1.94
CA TRP A 39 7.79 -2.80 2.12
C TRP A 39 9.03 -2.27 2.84
N ILE A 40 9.94 -3.17 3.15
CA ILE A 40 11.20 -2.88 3.86
C ILE A 40 12.34 -2.43 2.93
N ARG A 41 12.13 -2.51 1.60
CA ARG A 41 13.11 -2.11 0.58
C ARG A 41 12.47 -1.92 -0.79
N ASN A 42 13.10 -1.14 -1.65
CA ASN A 42 12.68 -0.99 -3.03
C ASN A 42 13.04 -2.23 -3.86
N GLU A 43 12.09 -3.16 -4.02
CA GLU A 43 12.28 -4.39 -4.79
C GLU A 43 10.99 -4.85 -5.48
N SER A 44 11.11 -5.80 -6.42
CA SER A 44 9.94 -6.42 -7.04
C SER A 44 9.46 -7.61 -6.21
N LEU A 45 8.18 -7.58 -5.83
CA LEU A 45 7.51 -8.65 -5.10
C LEU A 45 6.61 -9.45 -6.04
N THR A 46 6.40 -10.72 -5.71
CA THR A 46 5.39 -11.55 -6.41
C THR A 46 4.25 -11.80 -5.44
N LEU A 47 3.05 -11.33 -5.79
CA LEU A 47 1.85 -11.46 -4.97
C LEU A 47 0.91 -12.49 -5.57
N SER A 48 0.36 -13.37 -4.74
CA SER A 48 -0.83 -14.13 -5.09
C SER A 48 -2.05 -13.26 -4.78
N LEU A 49 -2.62 -12.63 -5.81
CA LEU A 49 -3.84 -11.85 -5.64
C LEU A 49 -5.03 -12.80 -5.75
N ASN A 50 -5.56 -13.23 -4.61
CA ASN A 50 -6.85 -13.90 -4.56
C ASN A 50 -7.93 -12.82 -4.47
N SER A 51 -8.85 -12.78 -5.43
CA SER A 51 -9.88 -11.74 -5.57
C SER A 51 -10.93 -11.70 -4.45
N VAL A 52 -10.77 -12.50 -3.40
CA VAL A 52 -11.75 -12.69 -2.33
C VAL A 52 -11.26 -12.15 -0.99
N ASP A 53 -9.94 -12.14 -0.71
CA ASP A 53 -9.41 -11.87 0.64
C ASP A 53 -8.32 -10.77 0.70
N GLY A 54 -8.13 -10.00 -0.36
CA GLY A 54 -7.02 -9.04 -0.44
C GLY A 54 -5.68 -9.77 -0.65
N GLY A 55 -4.82 -9.21 -1.50
CA GLY A 55 -3.60 -9.89 -1.96
C GLY A 55 -2.70 -10.37 -0.83
N GLN A 56 -2.39 -11.68 -0.79
CA GLN A 56 -1.44 -12.25 0.16
C GLN A 56 -0.02 -12.24 -0.44
N ILE A 57 0.95 -11.70 0.30
CA ILE A 57 2.36 -11.72 -0.10
C ILE A 57 2.95 -13.09 0.26
N GLN A 58 3.33 -13.89 -0.74
CA GLN A 58 3.99 -15.18 -0.51
C GLN A 58 5.50 -15.09 -0.78
N PRO A 59 6.35 -15.53 0.15
CA PRO A 59 7.78 -15.74 -0.10
C PRO A 59 8.01 -16.73 -1.25
N LYS A 60 9.16 -16.58 -1.91
CA LYS A 60 9.55 -17.14 -3.22
C LYS A 60 9.70 -18.67 -3.27
N THR A 61 8.70 -19.43 -2.84
CA THR A 61 8.68 -20.90 -2.93
C THR A 61 7.28 -21.37 -3.26
N VAL A 62 6.92 -21.40 -4.55
CA VAL A 62 5.71 -22.10 -4.96
C VAL A 62 6.05 -23.04 -6.11
N SER A 63 6.12 -24.31 -5.73
CA SER A 63 6.14 -25.48 -6.60
C SER A 63 4.91 -25.48 -7.52
N SER A 64 5.14 -25.96 -8.73
CA SER A 64 4.28 -25.98 -9.92
C SER A 64 2.98 -26.78 -9.82
N LEU A 65 2.04 -26.42 -8.95
CA LEU A 65 0.65 -26.90 -9.07
C LEU A 65 -0.34 -25.75 -8.82
N SER A 66 -1.09 -25.43 -9.88
CA SER A 66 -2.24 -24.50 -9.93
C SER A 66 -2.05 -23.17 -9.18
N LEU A 67 -1.26 -22.26 -9.77
CA LEU A 67 -1.03 -20.95 -9.18
C LEU A 67 -2.24 -20.02 -9.39
N PRO A 68 -2.82 -19.42 -8.32
CA PRO A 68 -3.67 -18.25 -8.46
C PRO A 68 -2.92 -17.13 -9.19
N LYS A 69 -3.65 -16.16 -9.77
CA LYS A 69 -3.08 -15.09 -10.61
C LYS A 69 -1.94 -14.36 -9.88
N LEU A 70 -0.70 -14.74 -10.19
CA LEU A 70 0.49 -14.12 -9.63
C LEU A 70 0.73 -12.80 -10.37
N SER A 71 0.74 -11.69 -9.64
CA SER A 71 1.13 -10.39 -10.19
C SER A 71 2.47 -9.97 -9.60
N LYS A 72 3.34 -9.44 -10.46
CA LYS A 72 4.54 -8.74 -10.00
C LYS A 72 4.14 -7.32 -9.64
N VAL A 73 4.45 -6.91 -8.41
CA VAL A 73 4.26 -5.54 -7.94
C VAL A 73 5.59 -4.96 -7.46
N ARG A 74 5.66 -3.63 -7.38
CA ARG A 74 6.83 -2.94 -6.84
C ARG A 74 6.62 -2.68 -5.35
N GLY A 75 7.55 -3.13 -4.52
CA GLY A 75 7.68 -2.71 -3.14
C GLY A 75 8.31 -1.32 -3.06
N LEU A 76 7.77 -0.49 -2.19
CA LEU A 76 8.29 0.80 -1.78
C LEU A 76 8.90 0.64 -0.40
N ASP A 77 10.15 1.05 -0.22
CA ASP A 77 10.73 1.22 1.12
C ASP A 77 9.95 2.29 1.87
N PHE A 78 9.02 1.85 2.73
CA PHE A 78 8.08 2.75 3.39
C PHE A 78 8.79 3.66 4.39
N ALA A 79 9.82 3.16 5.08
CA ALA A 79 10.57 3.95 6.05
C ALA A 79 11.35 5.06 5.35
N ASP A 80 12.10 4.72 4.29
CA ASP A 80 12.85 5.72 3.51
C ASP A 80 11.92 6.75 2.86
N TRP A 81 10.78 6.31 2.32
CA TRP A 81 9.78 7.22 1.75
C TRP A 81 9.20 8.16 2.80
N LEU A 82 8.80 7.66 3.97
CA LEU A 82 8.20 8.46 5.04
C LEU A 82 9.19 9.54 5.50
N MET A 83 10.44 9.15 5.78
CA MET A 83 11.49 10.07 6.26
C MET A 83 11.85 11.17 5.25
N LYS A 84 11.54 10.99 3.97
CA LYS A 84 11.72 12.01 2.92
C LYS A 84 10.47 12.87 2.69
N THR A 85 9.32 12.43 3.17
CA THR A 85 8.02 13.06 2.90
C THR A 85 7.59 13.98 4.04
N VAL A 86 7.93 13.63 5.27
CA VAL A 86 7.56 14.39 6.48
C VAL A 86 8.78 14.89 7.24
N THR A 87 8.56 15.82 8.15
CA THR A 87 9.54 16.36 9.08
C THR A 87 9.24 15.91 10.52
N GLU A 88 10.15 16.17 11.45
CA GLU A 88 9.96 15.84 12.88
C GLU A 88 8.83 16.66 13.53
N GLU A 89 8.43 17.78 12.92
CA GLU A 89 7.37 18.66 13.43
C GLU A 89 5.97 18.24 12.92
N ASP A 90 5.90 17.33 11.95
CA ASP A 90 4.64 16.92 11.34
C ASP A 90 3.89 15.89 12.18
N TYR A 91 2.56 16.03 12.22
CA TYR A 91 1.68 15.02 12.81
C TYR A 91 1.32 13.96 11.78
N VAL A 92 1.87 12.76 11.96
CA VAL A 92 1.59 11.62 11.08
C VAL A 92 0.48 10.75 11.67
N VAL A 93 -0.55 10.50 10.86
CA VAL A 93 -1.60 9.50 11.15
C VAL A 93 -1.50 8.39 10.12
N MET A 94 -1.36 7.16 10.58
CA MET A 94 -1.31 5.99 9.70
C MET A 94 -2.43 5.02 10.06
N LYS A 95 -3.14 4.56 9.03
CA LYS A 95 -4.01 3.39 9.11
C LYS A 95 -3.38 2.32 8.22
N MET A 96 -3.15 1.15 8.79
CA MET A 96 -2.56 0.01 8.08
C MET A 96 -3.39 -1.23 8.42
N ASP A 97 -3.86 -1.92 7.38
CA ASP A 97 -4.38 -3.28 7.54
C ASP A 97 -3.23 -4.24 7.20
N VAL A 98 -2.79 -4.99 8.21
CA VAL A 98 -1.82 -6.07 8.03
C VAL A 98 -2.58 -7.38 7.83
N GLY A 99 -2.36 -8.02 6.68
CA GLY A 99 -2.86 -9.35 6.34
C GLY A 99 -1.87 -10.46 6.63
#